data_AF-A0A656YXT2-F1
#
_entry.id   AF-A0A656YXT2-F1
#
_cell.length_a   1.000
_cell.length_b   1.000
_cell.length_c   1.000
_cell.angle_alpha   90.00
_cell.angle_beta   90.00
_cell.angle_gamma   90.00
#
_symmetry.space_group_name_H-M   'P 1'
#
loop_
_entity.id
_entity.type
_entity.pdbx_description
1 polymer ?
#
loop_
_entity_poly.entity_id
_entity_poly.type
_entity_poly.pdbx_seq_one_letter_code
_entity_poly.pdbx_strand_id
1 'polypeptide(L)' 'MIVDALHLFVEGLSLSKIREHLYQHHGGYSPSDGSILNWVREYSELVEKFEKEQMEDPKIGRKIHLDEVVLKVGKKCTTQ' A
#
# COMPACT_ATOMS: atom_id res chain seq x y z
N MET A 1 -0.73 -7.76 -13.51
CA MET A 1 0.25 -8.20 -12.49
C MET A 1 0.50 -7.13 -11.42
N ILE A 2 1.21 -6.03 -11.71
CA ILE A 2 1.49 -5.00 -10.68
C ILE A 2 0.20 -4.32 -10.20
N VAL A 3 -0.70 -3.97 -11.13
CA VAL A 3 -2.02 -3.41 -10.81
C VAL A 3 -2.83 -4.36 -9.93
N ASP A 4 -2.87 -5.65 -10.25
CA ASP A 4 -3.58 -6.66 -9.46
C ASP A 4 -2.98 -6.77 -8.05
N ALA A 5 -1.65 -6.72 -7.93
CA ALA A 5 -0.96 -6.74 -6.64
C ALA A 5 -1.33 -5.53 -5.76
N LEU A 6 -1.37 -4.34 -6.36
CA LEU A 6 -1.78 -3.10 -5.68
C LEU A 6 -3.25 -3.15 -5.27
N HIS A 7 -4.12 -3.61 -6.17
CA HIS A 7 -5.55 -3.74 -5.91
C HIS A 7 -5.82 -4.67 -4.72
N LEU A 8 -5.24 -5.88 -4.73
CA LEU A 8 -5.40 -6.84 -3.64
C LEU A 8 -4.78 -6.36 -2.32
N PHE A 9 -3.71 -5.56 -2.38
CA PHE A 9 -3.13 -4.94 -1.19
C PHE A 9 -4.09 -3.92 -0.56
N VAL A 10 -4.74 -3.08 -1.38
CA VAL A 10 -5.75 -2.11 -0.91
C VAL A 10 -6.99 -2.80 -0.35
N GLU A 11 -7.36 -3.96 -0.91
CA GLU A 11 -8.42 -4.82 -0.35
C GLU A 11 -8.04 -5.46 1.01
N GLY A 12 -6.80 -5.30 1.46
CA GLY A 12 -6.33 -5.78 2.76
C GLY A 12 -5.81 -7.22 2.76
N LEU A 13 -5.49 -7.79 1.59
CA LEU A 13 -4.89 -9.13 1.54
C LEU A 13 -3.45 -9.12 2.05
N SER A 14 -3.05 -10.21 2.69
CA SER A 14 -1.66 -10.42 3.08
C SER A 14 -0.78 -10.67 1.85
N LEU A 15 0.50 -10.29 1.94
CA LEU A 15 1.47 -10.45 0.83
C LEU A 15 1.56 -11.90 0.32
N SER A 16 1.46 -12.88 1.21
CA SER A 16 1.48 -14.30 0.83
C SER A 16 0.28 -14.69 -0.04
N LYS A 17 -0.92 -14.17 0.26
CA LYS A 17 -2.12 -14.40 -0.56
C LYS A 17 -2.04 -13.69 -1.90
N ILE A 18 -1.50 -12.47 -1.90
CA ILE A 18 -1.26 -11.72 -3.14
C ILE A 18 -0.31 -12.51 -4.04
N ARG A 19 0.82 -12.99 -3.49
CA ARG A 19 1.78 -13.82 -4.23
C ARG A 19 1.17 -15.09 -4.78
N GLU A 20 0.35 -15.79 -4.00
CA GLU A 20 -0.37 -16.98 -4.45
C GLU A 20 -1.33 -16.65 -5.60
N HIS A 21 -2.10 -15.56 -5.49
CA HIS A 21 -2.98 -15.10 -6.56
C HIS A 21 -2.18 -14.76 -7.83
N LEU A 22 -1.06 -14.05 -7.70
CA LEU A 22 -0.21 -13.72 -8.84
C LEU A 22 0.35 -14.98 -9.51
N TYR A 23 0.78 -15.97 -8.73
CA TYR A 23 1.27 -17.24 -9.26
C TYR A 23 0.20 -17.99 -10.06
N GLN A 24 -1.04 -18.05 -9.55
CA GLN A 24 -2.16 -18.73 -10.18
C GLN A 24 -2.63 -18.04 -11.46
N HIS A 25 -2.69 -16.71 -11.47
CA HIS A 25 -3.27 -15.94 -12.58
C HIS A 25 -2.26 -15.46 -13.63
N HIS A 26 -0.97 -15.37 -13.28
CA HIS A 26 0.09 -14.87 -14.18
C HIS A 26 1.11 -15.95 -14.57
N GLY A 27 0.65 -17.21 -14.70
CA GLY A 27 1.43 -18.28 -15.33
C GLY A 27 2.67 -18.73 -14.56
N GLY A 28 2.61 -18.74 -13.22
CA GLY A 28 3.70 -19.21 -12.37
C GLY A 28 4.71 -18.15 -11.96
N TYR A 29 4.47 -16.87 -12.27
CA TYR A 29 5.32 -15.78 -11.80
C TYR A 29 5.05 -15.48 -10.31
N SER A 30 6.06 -15.71 -9.46
CA SER A 30 5.97 -15.50 -8.01
C SER A 30 6.96 -14.44 -7.55
N PRO A 31 6.58 -13.14 -7.54
CA PRO A 31 7.44 -12.09 -7.01
C PRO A 31 7.68 -12.28 -5.52
N SER A 32 8.85 -11.84 -5.04
CA SER A 32 9.14 -11.85 -3.61
C SER A 32 8.24 -10.87 -2.87
N ASP A 33 8.01 -11.10 -1.57
CA ASP A 33 7.23 -10.17 -0.73
C ASP A 33 7.88 -8.77 -0.70
N GLY A 34 9.21 -8.70 -0.79
CA GLY A 34 9.95 -7.44 -0.91
C GLY A 34 9.64 -6.70 -2.21
N SER A 35 9.48 -7.41 -3.32
CA SER A 35 9.11 -6.82 -4.62
C SER A 35 7.69 -6.25 -4.58
N ILE A 36 6.74 -7.00 -4.01
CA ILE A 36 5.35 -6.54 -3.84
C ILE A 36 5.32 -5.27 -2.97
N LEU A 37 6.04 -5.28 -1.84
CA LEU A 37 6.16 -4.12 -0.96
C LEU A 37 6.80 -2.91 -1.65
N ASN A 38 7.78 -3.14 -2.52
CA ASN A 38 8.41 -2.06 -3.26
C ASN A 38 7.42 -1.38 -4.21
N TRP A 39 6.63 -2.16 -4.96
CA TRP A 39 5.58 -1.61 -5.83
C TRP A 39 4.54 -0.81 -5.05
N VAL A 40 4.11 -1.32 -3.89
CA VAL A 40 3.18 -0.60 -2.99
C VAL A 40 3.77 0.74 -2.56
N ARG A 41 5.04 0.77 -2.15
CA ARG A 41 5.72 2.01 -1.73
C ARG A 41 5.84 3.01 -2.85
N GLU A 42 6.32 2.59 -4.02
CA GLU A 42 6.45 3.45 -5.19
C GLU A 42 5.10 4.05 -5.58
N TYR A 43 4.03 3.25 -5.54
CA TYR A 43 2.69 3.74 -5.80
C TYR A 43 2.21 4.74 -4.74
N SER A 44 2.40 4.45 -3.44
CA SER A 44 2.07 5.39 -2.37
C SER A 44 2.79 6.73 -2.51
N GLU A 45 4.07 6.72 -2.88
CA GLU A 45 4.84 7.95 -3.11
C GLU A 45 4.33 8.75 -4.30
N LEU A 46 3.88 8.07 -5.36
CA LEU A 46 3.25 8.73 -6.51
C LEU A 46 1.92 9.38 -6.14
N VAL A 47 1.09 8.69 -5.34
CA VAL A 47 -0.17 9.25 -4.84
C VAL A 47 0.10 10.47 -3.94
N GLU A 48 1.06 10.38 -3.03
CA GLU A 48 1.42 11.50 -2.15
C GLU A 48 1.89 12.73 -2.96
N LYS A 49 2.71 12.52 -4.00
CA LYS A 49 3.12 13.61 -4.91
C LYS A 49 1.93 14.20 -5.65
N PHE A 50 1.06 13.34 -6.19
CA PHE A 50 -0.14 13.78 -6.89
C PHE A 50 -1.07 14.61 -6.00
N GLU A 51 -1.32 14.16 -4.76
CA GLU A 51 -2.11 14.90 -3.78
C GLU A 51 -1.49 16.27 -3.48
N LYS A 52 -0.17 16.33 -3.24
CA LYS A 52 0.53 17.60 -2.97
C LYS A 52 0.53 18.58 -4.16
N GLU A 53 0.61 18.06 -5.38
CA GLU A 53 0.71 18.90 -6.58
C GLU A 53 -0.66 19.36 -7.10
N GLN A 54 -1.71 18.55 -6.93
CA GLN A 54 -3.02 18.77 -7.55
C GLN A 54 -4.13 19.13 -6.56
N MET A 55 -3.99 18.82 -5.26
CA MET A 55 -4.96 19.23 -4.26
C MET A 55 -4.52 20.54 -3.62
N GLU A 56 -5.25 21.63 -3.91
CA GLU A 56 -5.14 22.83 -3.09
C GLU A 56 -5.57 22.54 -1.65
N ASP A 57 -4.90 23.16 -0.68
CA ASP A 57 -5.19 23.00 0.74
C ASP A 57 -6.67 23.34 1.01
N PRO A 58 -7.51 22.36 1.39
CA PRO A 58 -8.94 22.56 1.42
C PRO A 58 -9.30 23.62 2.47
N LYS A 59 -10.09 24.63 2.07
CA LYS A 59 -10.61 25.64 3.01
C LYS A 59 -11.59 24.97 3.98
N ILE A 60 -11.10 24.63 5.17
CA ILE A 60 -11.88 23.97 6.22
C ILE A 60 -12.92 24.94 6.77
N GLY A 61 -14.16 24.85 6.29
CA GLY A 61 -15.26 25.72 6.71
C GLY A 61 -16.08 25.21 7.91
N ARG A 62 -15.77 24.01 8.45
CA ARG A 62 -16.58 23.34 9.49
C ARG A 62 -15.73 22.47 10.44
N LYS A 63 -16.39 21.94 11.47
CA LYS A 63 -15.81 21.07 12.50
C LYS A 63 -15.29 19.77 11.88
N ILE A 64 -14.00 19.48 12.09
CA ILE A 64 -13.35 18.25 11.63
C ILE A 64 -13.69 17.15 12.64
N HIS A 65 -14.17 16.01 12.15
CA HIS A 65 -14.25 14.77 12.94
C HIS A 65 -12.97 13.98 12.70
N LEU A 66 -12.31 13.57 13.78
CA LEU A 66 -11.08 12.79 13.71
C LEU A 66 -11.34 11.44 14.37
N ASP A 67 -11.15 10.38 13.62
CA ASP A 67 -11.26 9.00 14.09
C ASP A 67 -9.86 8.49 14.47
N GLU A 68 -9.72 7.93 15.68
CA GLU A 68 -8.48 7.32 16.14
C GLU A 68 -8.47 5.81 15.83
N VAL A 69 -7.39 5.33 15.21
CA VAL A 69 -7.19 3.90 14.93
C VAL A 69 -5.88 3.44 15.59
N VAL A 70 -5.98 2.46 16.49
CA VAL A 70 -4.82 1.86 17.16
C VAL A 70 -4.37 0.60 16.42
N LEU A 71 -3.16 0.62 15.87
CA LEU A 71 -2.57 -0.51 15.15
C LEU A 71 -1.36 -1.07 15.90
N LYS A 72 -1.26 -2.41 15.97
CA LYS A 72 -0.08 -3.08 16.50
C LYS A 72 0.99 -3.18 15.41
N VAL A 73 2.02 -2.33 15.50
CA VAL A 73 3.16 -2.36 14.57
C VAL A 73 4.29 -3.18 15.18
N GLY A 74 4.81 -4.15 14.43
CA GLY A 74 6.02 -4.89 14.81
C GLY A 74 7.26 -4.01 14.70
N LYS A 75 8.15 -4.03 15.71
CA LYS A 75 9.47 -3.37 15.60
C LYS A 75 10.31 -4.06 14.53
N LYS A 76 10.92 -3.29 13.62
CA LYS A 76 12.05 -3.77 12.80
C LYS A 76 13.22 -4.08 13.74
N CYS A 77 13.75 -5.31 13.67
CA CYS A 77 15.07 -5.60 14.23
C CYS A 77 16.12 -4.94 13.34
N THR A 78 16.61 -3.78 13.77
CA THR A 78 17.81 -3.18 13.18
C THR A 78 19.01 -3.88 13.83
N THR A 79 19.67 -4.78 13.09
CA THR A 79 21.00 -5.26 13.49
C THR A 79 21.96 -4.08 13.38
N GLN A 80 22.44 -3.59 14.53
CA GLN A 80 23.53 -2.62 14.62
C GLN A 80 24.87 -3.27 14.28
#